data_AF-A0A2T4WTF8-F1
#
_entry.id   AF-A0A2T4WTF8-F1
#
_cell.length_a   1.000
_cell.length_b   1.000
_cell.length_c   1.000
_cell.angle_alpha   90.00
_cell.angle_beta   90.00
_cell.angle_gamma   90.00
#
_symmetry.space_group_name_H-M   'P 1'
#
loop_
_entity.id
_entity.type
_entity.pdbx_description
1 polymer ?
#
loop_
_entity_poly.entity_id
_entity_poly.type
_entity_poly.pdbx_seq_one_letter_code
_entity_poly.pdbx_strand_id
1 'polypeptide(L)' 'VYVIINIFLIVVISTNSGEGFWHFGTFATAFFWGIGLLFHFLGVFGPDAIFGKNWEEKKLREYMDKDKEEHQRFQ' A
#
# COMPACT_ATOMS: atom_id res chain seq x y z
N VAL A 1 -5.34 -7.96 -9.42
CA VAL A 1 -5.46 -6.82 -10.38
C VAL A 1 -4.08 -6.33 -10.84
N TYR A 2 -3.23 -5.82 -9.93
CA TYR A 2 -1.89 -5.31 -10.28
C TYR A 2 -1.05 -6.27 -11.14
N VAL A 3 -0.95 -7.55 -10.75
CA VAL A 3 -0.14 -8.55 -11.49
C VAL A 3 -0.67 -8.76 -12.92
N ILE A 4 -1.98 -8.88 -13.09
CA ILE A 4 -2.62 -9.12 -14.40
C ILE A 4 -2.35 -7.95 -15.34
N ILE A 5 -2.54 -6.72 -14.85
CA ILE A 5 -2.33 -5.50 -15.63
C ILE A 5 -0.86 -5.37 -16.03
N ASN A 6 0.08 -5.60 -15.12
CA ASN A 6 1.50 -5.44 -15.43
C ASN A 6 2.02 -6.53 -16.38
N ILE A 7 1.53 -7.78 -16.27
CA ILE A 7 1.84 -8.82 -17.26
C ILE A 7 1.33 -8.40 -18.64
N PHE A 8 0.09 -7.92 -18.73
CA PHE A 8 -0.47 -7.41 -19.99
C PHE A 8 0.38 -6.27 -20.58
N LEU A 9 0.76 -5.28 -19.75
CA LEU A 9 1.61 -4.16 -20.19
C LEU A 9 3.00 -4.62 -20.66
N ILE A 10 3.65 -5.52 -19.93
CA ILE A 10 4.96 -6.07 -20.28
C ILE A 10 4.89 -6.79 -21.63
N VAL A 11 3.86 -7.61 -21.86
CA VAL A 11 3.65 -8.31 -23.13
C VAL A 11 3.46 -7.31 -24.27
N VAL A 12 2.55 -6.35 -24.10
CA VAL A 12 2.25 -5.35 -25.14
C VAL A 12 3.48 -4.48 -25.46
N ILE A 13 4.19 -3.99 -24.44
CA ILE A 13 5.36 -3.15 -24.64
C ILE A 13 6.47 -3.96 -25.31
N SER A 14 6.76 -5.18 -24.83
CA SER A 14 7.81 -6.02 -25.40
C SER A 14 7.54 -6.43 -26.85
N THR A 15 6.29 -6.54 -27.29
CA THR A 15 5.97 -6.88 -28.69
C THR A 15 5.93 -5.67 -29.62
N ASN A 16 5.65 -4.46 -29.10
CA ASN A 16 5.43 -3.27 -29.94
C ASN A 16 6.61 -2.30 -29.97
N SER A 17 7.46 -2.27 -28.94
CA SER A 17 8.51 -1.25 -28.82
C SER A 17 9.75 -1.53 -29.66
N GLY A 18 9.98 -2.75 -30.16
CA GLY A 18 11.20 -3.15 -30.88
C GLY A 18 12.47 -3.17 -30.01
N GLU A 19 12.43 -2.50 -28.86
CA GLU A 19 13.39 -2.56 -27.77
C GLU A 19 13.07 -3.81 -26.95
N GLY A 20 13.90 -4.85 -27.08
CA GLY A 20 13.60 -6.19 -26.58
C GLY A 20 13.18 -6.27 -25.09
N PHE A 21 12.65 -7.42 -24.70
CA PHE A 21 12.04 -7.68 -23.38
C PHE A 21 12.80 -7.11 -22.16
N TRP A 22 14.14 -7.14 -22.20
CA TRP A 22 15.01 -6.69 -21.11
C TRP A 22 15.18 -5.17 -20.98
N HIS A 23 14.42 -4.37 -21.73
CA HIS A 23 14.47 -2.92 -21.61
C HIS A 23 13.89 -2.43 -20.28
N PHE A 24 14.58 -1.51 -19.61
CA PHE A 24 14.15 -0.96 -18.31
C PHE A 24 12.76 -0.31 -18.39
N GLY A 25 12.45 0.34 -19.52
CA GLY A 25 11.14 0.96 -19.75
C GLY A 25 9.96 -0.03 -19.65
N THR A 26 10.18 -1.29 -20.04
CA THR A 26 9.17 -2.37 -19.98
C THR A 26 8.74 -2.68 -18.54
N PHE A 27 9.64 -2.51 -17.57
CA PHE A 27 9.39 -2.81 -16.16
C PHE A 27 9.19 -1.58 -15.30
N ALA A 28 9.48 -0.38 -15.82
CA ALA A 28 9.42 0.87 -15.07
C ALA A 28 8.02 1.09 -14.45
N THR A 29 6.96 0.90 -15.22
CA THR A 29 5.57 1.04 -14.72
C THR A 29 5.30 0.09 -13.55
N ALA A 30 5.67 -1.18 -13.68
CA ALA A 30 5.50 -2.16 -12.60
C ALA A 30 6.30 -1.74 -11.37
N PHE A 31 7.57 -1.38 -11.54
CA PHE A 31 8.46 -1.02 -10.45
C PHE A 31 7.94 0.18 -9.63
N PHE A 32 7.65 1.30 -10.27
CA PHE A 32 7.22 2.52 -9.58
C PHE A 32 5.83 2.38 -8.95
N TRP A 33 4.88 1.71 -9.61
CA TRP A 33 3.59 1.41 -8.95
C TRP A 33 3.73 0.42 -7.80
N GLY A 34 4.64 -0.55 -7.93
CA GLY A 34 4.95 -1.52 -6.87
C GLY A 34 5.45 -0.84 -5.61
N ILE A 35 6.26 0.22 -5.75
CA ILE A 35 6.70 1.05 -4.62
C ILE A 35 5.49 1.71 -3.92
N GLY A 36 4.54 2.26 -4.67
CA GLY A 36 3.32 2.84 -4.10
C GLY A 36 2.49 1.81 -3.30
N LEU A 37 2.34 0.60 -3.84
CA LEU A 37 1.67 -0.50 -3.14
C LEU A 37 2.43 -0.95 -1.89
N LEU A 38 3.76 -0.98 -1.95
CA LEU A 38 4.59 -1.31 -0.79
C LEU A 38 4.40 -0.29 0.33
N PHE A 39 4.45 1.01 0.03
CA PHE A 39 4.20 2.04 1.04
C PHE A 39 2.77 2.01 1.57
N HIS A 40 1.77 1.71 0.73
CA HIS A 40 0.40 1.53 1.19
C HIS A 40 0.28 0.33 2.14
N PHE A 41 0.90 -0.80 1.78
CA PHE A 41 0.97 -1.99 2.63
C PHE A 41 1.64 -1.68 3.97
N LEU A 42 2.78 -1.00 3.97
CA LEU A 42 3.47 -0.59 5.19
C LEU A 42 2.67 0.43 6.01
N GLY A 43 1.89 1.32 5.37
CA GLY A 43 1.02 2.25 6.08
C GLY A 43 -0.15 1.56 6.79
N VAL A 44 -0.72 0.53 6.15
CA VAL A 44 -1.89 -0.20 6.67
C VAL A 44 -1.48 -1.28 7.67
N PHE A 45 -0.47 -2.09 7.36
CA PHE A 45 -0.07 -3.26 8.13
C PHE A 45 1.23 -3.05 8.92
N GLY A 46 2.01 -2.03 8.58
CA GLY A 46 3.27 -1.74 9.27
C GLY A 46 3.10 -1.42 10.75
N PRO A 47 2.04 -0.73 11.21
CA PRO A 47 1.91 -0.47 12.64
C PRO A 47 1.81 -1.74 13.49
N ASP A 48 1.00 -2.70 13.06
CA ASP A 48 0.86 -4.00 13.72
C ASP A 48 2.14 -4.85 13.59
N ALA A 49 2.80 -4.81 12.43
CA ALA A 49 3.99 -5.61 12.17
C ALA A 49 5.29 -5.07 12.81
N ILE A 50 5.41 -3.75 12.98
CA ILE A 50 6.65 -3.07 13.43
C ILE A 50 6.54 -2.63 14.90
N PHE A 51 5.40 -2.07 15.31
CA PHE A 51 5.24 -1.51 16.67
C PHE A 51 4.55 -2.47 17.65
N GLY A 52 3.82 -3.48 17.17
CA GLY A 52 3.21 -4.53 18.00
C GLY A 52 2.26 -4.01 19.07
N LYS A 53 2.17 -4.72 20.21
CA LYS A 53 1.18 -4.50 21.27
C LYS A 53 1.16 -3.08 21.88
N ASN A 54 2.29 -2.39 21.94
CA ASN A 54 2.34 -1.02 22.47
C ASN A 54 1.55 -0.04 21.59
N TRP A 55 1.54 -0.25 20.28
CA TRP A 55 0.78 0.59 19.35
C TRP A 55 -0.72 0.29 19.45
N GLU A 56 -1.09 -0.99 19.57
CA GLU A 56 -2.48 -1.42 19.77
C GLU A 56 -3.08 -0.79 21.04
N GLU A 57 -2.36 -0.84 22.18
CA GLU A 57 -2.81 -0.27 23.44
C GLU A 57 -2.99 1.26 23.37
N LYS A 58 -2.07 1.95 22.68
CA LYS A 58 -2.20 3.39 22.42
C LYS A 58 -3.43 3.70 21.58
N LYS A 59 -3.67 2.95 20.50
CA LYS A 59 -4.84 3.14 19.64
C LYS A 59 -6.15 2.84 20.36
N LEU A 60 -6.20 1.78 21.15
CA LEU A 60 -7.36 1.46 21.98
C LEU A 60 -7.68 2.61 22.95
N ARG A 61 -6.66 3.18 23.59
CA ARG A 61 -6.84 4.34 24.47
C ARG A 61 -7.35 5.57 23.71
N GLU A 62 -6.80 5.86 22.53
CA GLU A 62 -7.30 6.94 21.65
C GLU A 62 -8.78 6.74 21.29
N TYR A 63 -9.22 5.50 21.02
CA TYR A 63 -10.63 5.22 20.75
C TYR A 63 -11.52 5.39 22.00
N MET A 64 -11.10 4.90 23.16
CA MET A 64 -11.85 5.08 24.41
C MET A 64 -12.02 6.56 24.80
N ASP A 65 -10.98 7.37 24.59
CA ASP A 65 -11.04 8.78 24.93
C ASP A 65 -11.95 9.56 23.96
N LYS A 66 -11.93 9.23 22.66
CA LYS A 66 -12.90 9.78 21.68
C LYS A 66 -14.35 9.42 22.00
N ASP A 67 -14.59 8.17 22.42
CA ASP A 67 -15.93 7.70 22.79
C ASP A 67 -16.47 8.44 24.02
N LYS A 68 -15.61 8.71 25.02
CA LYS A 68 -15.97 9.53 26.19
C LYS A 68 -16.28 10.98 25.80
N GLU A 69 -15.48 11.59 24.93
CA GLU A 69 -15.73 12.95 24.43
C GLU A 69 -17.05 13.04 23.67
N GLU A 70 -17.33 12.03 22.82
CA GLU A 70 -18.58 11.95 22.08
C GLU A 70 -19.79 11.78 23.01
N HIS A 71 -19.70 10.88 24.00
CA HIS A 71 -20.75 10.71 25.00
C HIS A 71 -21.00 11.97 25.84
N GLN A 72 -19.95 12.73 26.20
CA GLN A 72 -20.08 14.00 26.91
C GLN A 72 -20.70 15.10 26.05
N ARG A 73 -20.52 15.06 24.72
CA ARG A 73 -21.09 16.04 23.79
C ARG A 73 -22.60 15.90 23.62
N PHE A 74 -23.14 14.71 23.83
CA PHE A 74 -24.57 14.40 23.72
C PHE A 74 -25.31 14.37 25.06
N GLN A 75 -24.61 14.69 26.16
CA GLN A 75 -25.17 14.95 27.49
C GLN A 75 -25.34 16.46 27.69
#